data_AF-A0A495QYK3-F1
#
_entry.id   AF-A0A495QYK3-F1
#
_cell.length_a   1.000
_cell.length_b   1.000
_cell.length_c   1.000
_cell.angle_alpha   90.00
_cell.angle_beta   90.00
_cell.angle_gamma   90.00
#
_symmetry.space_group_name_H-M   'P 1'
#
loop_
_entity.id
_entity.type
_entity.pdbx_description
1 polymer ?
#
loop_
_entity_poly.entity_id
_entity_poly.type
_entity_poly.pdbx_seq_one_letter_code
_entity_poly.pdbx_strand_id
1 'polypeptide(L)'
;MRRRDDFTLAVRRGRRAGRPNVVVHLLHPDQAPDAATAPLVGFIVARTVGNAVVRNTTRRRLRHLMRSHLDRLPAGSLLVVRATPSAGTARPDELAADLESALDRLLRPASKGRR
;
A
#
# COMPACT_ATOMS: atom_id res chain seq x y z
N MET A 1 8.60 -2.29 -6.51
CA MET A 1 7.83 -3.22 -7.38
C MET A 1 7.69 -2.66 -8.79
N ARG A 2 7.93 -3.47 -9.81
CA ARG A 2 7.86 -3.05 -11.23
C ARG A 2 7.04 -4.00 -12.12
N ARG A 3 6.94 -5.30 -11.78
CA ARG A 3 6.26 -6.30 -12.62
C ARG A 3 4.75 -6.24 -12.38
N ARG A 4 3.97 -6.31 -13.46
CA ARG A 4 2.50 -6.29 -13.41
C ARG A 4 1.92 -7.46 -12.59
N ASP A 5 2.58 -8.61 -12.64
CA ASP A 5 2.13 -9.82 -11.94
C ASP A 5 2.23 -9.64 -10.43
N ASP A 6 3.28 -9.01 -9.92
CA ASP A 6 3.42 -8.67 -8.49
C ASP A 6 2.25 -7.81 -8.00
N PHE A 7 1.88 -6.78 -8.78
CA PHE A 7 0.72 -5.94 -8.46
C PHE A 7 -0.57 -6.75 -8.45
N THR A 8 -0.77 -7.60 -9.45
CA THR A 8 -1.97 -8.44 -9.59
C THR A 8 -2.07 -9.42 -8.44
N LEU A 9 -0.96 -10.06 -8.07
CA LEU A 9 -0.88 -11.03 -6.99
C LEU A 9 -1.18 -10.37 -5.64
N ALA A 10 -0.52 -9.25 -5.34
CA ALA A 10 -0.75 -8.51 -4.09
C ALA A 10 -2.19 -8.03 -3.96
N VAL A 11 -2.79 -7.53 -5.04
CA VAL A 11 -4.19 -7.06 -5.03
C VAL A 11 -5.18 -8.22 -4.88
N ARG A 12 -4.94 -9.36 -5.53
CA ARG A 12 -5.86 -10.51 -5.52
C ARG A 12 -5.78 -11.36 -4.25
N ARG A 13 -4.58 -11.57 -3.71
CA ARG A 13 -4.35 -12.50 -2.58
C ARG A 13 -3.99 -11.79 -1.28
N GLY A 14 -3.56 -10.54 -1.33
CA GLY A 14 -3.15 -9.79 -0.15
C GLY A 14 -4.33 -9.38 0.73
N ARG A 15 -4.07 -9.27 2.03
CA ARG A 15 -5.00 -8.64 2.98
C ARG A 15 -5.16 -7.17 2.63
N ARG A 16 -6.38 -6.65 2.79
CA ARG A 16 -6.75 -5.29 2.39
C ARG A 16 -7.15 -4.44 3.60
N ALA A 17 -6.70 -3.19 3.63
CA ALA A 17 -7.22 -2.15 4.50
C ALA A 17 -7.58 -0.91 3.68
N GLY A 18 -8.82 -0.44 3.81
CA GLY A 18 -9.32 0.77 3.15
C GLY A 18 -9.38 1.95 4.11
N ARG A 19 -8.99 3.12 3.60
CA ARG A 19 -9.10 4.45 4.21
C ARG A 19 -9.62 5.44 3.17
N PRO A 20 -10.09 6.63 3.57
CA PRO A 20 -10.59 7.63 2.64
C PRO A 20 -9.64 7.87 1.46
N ASN A 21 -8.36 8.10 1.72
CA ASN A 21 -7.38 8.46 0.69
C ASN A 21 -6.61 7.27 0.08
N VAL A 22 -6.54 6.13 0.77
CA VAL A 22 -5.76 4.98 0.29
C VAL A 22 -6.43 3.65 0.54
N VAL A 23 -6.16 2.70 -0.35
CA VAL A 23 -6.41 1.28 -0.14
C VAL A 23 -5.08 0.56 -0.20
N VAL A 24 -4.71 -0.10 0.90
CA VAL A 24 -3.45 -0.84 1.00
C VAL A 24 -3.74 -2.33 0.91
N HIS A 25 -2.96 -3.02 0.09
CA HIS A 25 -2.93 -4.47 -0.01
C HIS A 25 -1.56 -4.97 0.45
N LEU A 26 -1.54 -5.95 1.34
CA LEU A 26 -0.33 -6.58 1.84
C LEU A 26 -0.44 -8.10 1.63
N LEU A 27 0.47 -8.66 0.85
CA LEU A 27 0.69 -10.10 0.74
C LEU A 27 1.89 -10.48 1.60
N HIS A 28 1.67 -11.41 2.54
CA HIS A 28 2.73 -11.93 3.40
C HIS A 28 3.69 -12.82 2.60
N PRO A 29 5.00 -12.84 2.91
CA PRO A 29 5.98 -13.71 2.24
C PRO A 29 5.56 -15.17 2.14
N ASP A 30 4.92 -15.74 3.17
CA ASP A 30 4.47 -17.15 3.18
C ASP A 30 3.47 -17.48 2.06
N GLN A 31 2.88 -16.46 1.44
CA GLN A 31 1.91 -16.57 0.36
C GLN A 31 2.47 -16.09 -0.99
N ALA A 32 3.71 -15.58 -1.01
CA ALA A 32 4.40 -15.09 -2.19
C ALA A 32 5.29 -16.21 -2.78
N PRO A 33 5.08 -16.62 -4.04
CA PRO A 33 5.78 -17.76 -4.63
C PRO A 33 7.27 -17.52 -4.95
N ASP A 34 7.79 -16.31 -4.69
CA ASP A 34 9.19 -15.93 -4.90
C ASP A 34 9.50 -14.71 -4.00
N ALA A 35 9.58 -14.97 -2.69
CA ALA A 35 9.76 -13.93 -1.69
C ALA A 35 11.18 -13.34 -1.79
N ALA A 36 11.29 -12.15 -2.41
CA ALA A 36 12.54 -11.40 -2.45
C ALA A 36 13.08 -11.12 -1.02
N THR A 37 14.39 -10.93 -0.86
CA THR A 37 14.98 -10.64 0.46
C THR A 37 14.46 -9.33 1.07
N ALA A 38 13.99 -8.39 0.24
CA ALA A 38 13.43 -7.11 0.67
C ALA A 38 11.95 -6.99 0.30
N PRO A 39 11.13 -6.29 1.11
CA PRO A 39 9.74 -6.03 0.77
C PRO A 39 9.62 -5.21 -0.51
N LEU A 40 8.70 -5.60 -1.39
CA LEU A 40 8.43 -4.88 -2.62
C LEU A 40 7.20 -3.98 -2.44
N VAL A 41 7.41 -2.66 -2.58
CA VAL A 41 6.32 -1.68 -2.57
C VAL A 41 5.96 -1.22 -3.98
N GLY A 42 4.66 -1.20 -4.28
CA GLY A 42 4.07 -0.65 -5.49
C GLY A 42 3.04 0.45 -5.19
N PHE A 43 2.92 1.42 -6.10
CA PHE A 43 1.95 2.53 -5.98
C PHE A 43 1.07 2.58 -7.22
N ILE A 44 -0.25 2.46 -7.03
CA ILE A 44 -1.25 2.59 -8.09
C ILE A 44 -1.95 3.94 -7.90
N VAL A 45 -1.81 4.83 -8.87
CA VAL A 45 -2.48 6.14 -8.89
C VAL A 45 -3.24 6.29 -10.20
N ALA A 46 -4.55 6.08 -10.14
CA ALA A 46 -5.42 6.06 -11.31
C ALA A 46 -5.70 7.47 -11.85
N ARG A 47 -6.23 7.56 -13.08
CA ARG A 47 -6.64 8.85 -13.71
C ARG A 47 -7.69 9.59 -12.87
N THR A 48 -8.53 8.87 -12.13
CA THR A 48 -9.58 9.42 -11.25
C THR A 48 -9.03 10.26 -10.08
N VAL A 49 -7.74 10.16 -9.77
CA VAL A 49 -7.10 10.98 -8.72
C VAL A 49 -6.84 12.41 -9.19
N GLY A 50 -6.72 12.63 -10.50
CA GLY A 50 -6.50 13.95 -11.08
C GLY A 50 -5.61 13.94 -12.32
N ASN A 51 -5.17 15.13 -12.73
CA ASN A 51 -4.27 15.30 -13.86
C ASN A 51 -2.88 14.68 -13.60
N ALA A 52 -1.98 14.70 -14.58
CA ALA A 52 -0.65 14.10 -14.44
C ALA A 52 0.17 14.68 -13.28
N VAL A 53 0.06 16.00 -13.03
CA VAL A 53 0.80 16.69 -11.97
C VAL A 53 0.31 16.25 -10.58
N VAL A 54 -1.01 16.23 -10.38
CA VAL A 54 -1.63 15.74 -9.14
C VAL A 54 -1.23 14.30 -8.89
N ARG A 55 -1.39 13.41 -9.88
CA ARG A 55 -1.04 11.98 -9.74
C ARG A 55 0.42 11.74 -9.42
N ASN A 56 1.33 12.44 -10.10
CA ASN A 56 2.76 12.32 -9.86
C ASN A 56 3.15 12.86 -8.47
N THR A 57 2.50 13.93 -8.03
CA THR A 57 2.69 14.49 -6.69
C THR A 57 2.17 13.53 -5.62
N THR A 58 0.96 12.98 -5.76
CA THR A 58 0.42 11.95 -4.85
C THR A 58 1.33 10.73 -4.80
N ARG A 59 1.79 10.22 -5.95
CA ARG A 59 2.75 9.10 -6.01
C ARG A 59 4.05 9.42 -5.28
N ARG A 60 4.61 10.62 -5.45
CA ARG A 60 5.84 11.07 -4.79
C ARG A 60 5.64 11.17 -3.27
N ARG A 61 4.53 11.75 -2.81
CA ARG A 61 4.16 11.84 -1.39
C ARG A 61 4.02 10.47 -0.75
N LEU A 62 3.25 9.57 -1.36
CA LEU A 62 3.07 8.19 -0.87
C LEU A 62 4.40 7.44 -0.77
N ARG A 63 5.29 7.61 -1.76
CA ARG A 63 6.63 7.02 -1.72
C ARG A 63 7.47 7.56 -0.58
N HIS A 64 7.41 8.87 -0.34
CA HIS A 64 8.12 9.50 0.75
C HIS A 64 7.63 8.98 2.11
N LEU A 65 6.31 8.99 2.33
CA LEU A 65 5.69 8.49 3.56
C LEU A 65 6.02 7.02 3.82
N MET A 66 6.01 6.17 2.78
CA MET A 66 6.31 4.75 2.97
C MET A 66 7.75 4.49 3.44
N ARG A 67 8.69 5.41 3.21
CA ARG A 67 10.11 5.16 3.50
C ARG A 67 10.36 4.91 4.99
N SER A 68 9.64 5.57 5.89
CA SER A 68 9.72 5.38 7.34
C SER A 68 9.03 4.10 7.84
N HIS A 69 8.34 3.38 6.96
CA HIS A 69 7.58 2.18 7.33
C HIS A 69 8.13 0.89 6.73
N LEU A 70 9.19 0.96 5.91
CA LEU A 70 9.76 -0.24 5.27
C LEU A 70 10.25 -1.27 6.29
N ASP A 71 10.84 -0.83 7.40
CA ASP A 71 11.37 -1.70 8.45
C ASP A 71 10.26 -2.44 9.22
N ARG A 72 9.01 -1.99 9.09
CA ARG A 72 7.85 -2.64 9.70
C ARG A 72 7.29 -3.78 8.84
N LEU A 73 7.72 -3.88 7.58
CA LEU A 73 7.19 -4.87 6.63
C LEU A 73 8.00 -6.16 6.74
N PRO A 74 7.33 -7.33 6.78
CA PRO A 74 8.02 -8.60 6.66
C PRO A 74 8.86 -8.67 5.37
N ALA A 75 10.07 -9.21 5.47
CA ALA A 75 10.92 -9.47 4.31
C ALA A 75 10.16 -10.30 3.27
N GLY A 76 10.32 -9.96 1.98
CA GLY A 76 9.62 -10.65 0.89
C GLY A 76 8.12 -10.43 0.78
N SER A 77 7.54 -9.55 1.59
CA SER A 77 6.15 -9.13 1.41
C SER A 77 5.97 -8.28 0.15
N LEU A 78 4.78 -8.38 -0.46
CA LEU A 78 4.36 -7.50 -1.54
C LEU A 78 3.31 -6.53 -1.00
N LEU A 79 3.64 -5.23 -1.02
CA LEU A 79 2.73 -4.18 -0.59
C LEU A 79 2.34 -3.29 -1.77
N VAL A 80 1.03 -3.09 -1.95
CA VAL A 80 0.49 -2.19 -2.98
C VAL A 80 -0.37 -1.13 -2.30
N VAL A 81 0.00 0.14 -2.49
CA VAL A 81 -0.82 1.29 -2.09
C VAL A 81 -1.57 1.82 -3.29
N ARG A 82 -2.90 1.81 -3.23
CA ARG A 82 -3.79 2.40 -4.23
C ARG A 82 -4.31 3.73 -3.71
N ALA A 83 -4.09 4.81 -4.46
CA ALA A 83 -4.70 6.10 -4.17
C ALA A 83 -6.16 6.11 -4.63
N THR A 84 -7.06 6.58 -3.77
CA THR A 84 -8.47 6.85 -4.12
C THR A 84 -8.59 8.24 -4.77
N PRO A 85 -9.74 8.59 -5.36
CA PRO A 85 -9.94 9.93 -5.92
C PRO A 85 -9.66 11.08 -4.92
N SER A 86 -10.04 10.92 -3.64
CA SER A 86 -9.84 11.96 -2.62
C SER A 86 -8.36 12.24 -2.31
N ALA A 87 -7.45 11.29 -2.58
CA ALA A 87 -6.01 11.47 -2.40
C ALA A 87 -5.41 12.59 -3.28
N GLY A 88 -6.13 13.03 -4.32
CA GLY A 88 -5.70 14.12 -5.19
C GLY A 88 -5.76 15.48 -4.50
N THR A 89 -6.70 15.65 -3.57
CA THR A 89 -6.97 16.91 -2.86
C THR A 89 -6.74 16.81 -1.34
N ALA A 90 -6.43 15.62 -0.83
CA ALA A 90 -6.14 15.39 0.58
C ALA A 90 -4.98 16.24 1.09
N ARG A 91 -5.09 16.68 2.34
CA ARG A 91 -4.00 17.36 3.03
C ARG A 91 -2.86 16.36 3.32
N PRO A 92 -1.60 16.82 3.43
CA PRO A 92 -0.46 15.92 3.64
C PRO A 92 -0.56 15.07 4.91
N ASP A 93 -1.08 15.63 5.99
CA ASP A 93 -1.34 14.99 7.28
C ASP A 93 -2.43 13.93 7.19
N GLU A 94 -3.54 14.21 6.50
CA GLU A 94 -4.62 13.24 6.27
C GLU A 94 -4.13 12.02 5.48
N LEU A 95 -3.33 12.26 4.43
CA LEU A 95 -2.76 11.18 3.62
C LEU A 95 -1.79 10.32 4.43
N ALA A 96 -1.01 10.93 5.32
CA ALA A 96 -0.10 10.23 6.21
C ALA A 96 -0.86 9.39 7.25
N ALA A 97 -1.84 9.98 7.93
CA ALA A 97 -2.66 9.31 8.94
C ALA A 97 -3.43 8.12 8.34
N ASP A 98 -4.00 8.28 7.14
CA ASP A 98 -4.67 7.20 6.43
C ASP A 98 -3.70 6.06 6.07
N LEU A 99 -2.51 6.38 5.56
CA LEU A 99 -1.52 5.37 5.25
C LEU A 99 -1.09 4.60 6.51
N GLU A 100 -0.74 5.31 7.57
CA GLU A 100 -0.32 4.72 8.84
C GLU A 100 -1.40 3.83 9.45
N SER A 101 -2.64 4.34 9.54
CA SER A 101 -3.77 3.57 10.06
C SER A 101 -4.09 2.33 9.23
N ALA A 102 -3.88 2.37 7.91
CA ALA A 102 -4.03 1.19 7.05
C ALA A 102 -2.92 0.17 7.29
N LEU A 103 -1.67 0.63 7.43
CA LEU A 103 -0.52 -0.23 7.76
C LEU A 103 -0.69 -0.89 9.13
N ASP A 104 -1.08 -0.14 10.16
CA ASP A 104 -1.36 -0.67 11.50
C ASP A 104 -2.40 -1.78 11.46
N ARG A 105 -3.48 -1.60 10.69
CA ARG A 105 -4.53 -2.61 10.53
C ARG A 105 -4.01 -3.90 9.87
N LEU A 106 -3.08 -3.77 8.94
CA LEU A 106 -2.53 -4.91 8.18
C LEU A 106 -1.38 -5.61 8.91
N LEU A 107 -0.56 -4.87 9.65
CA LEU A 107 0.61 -5.41 10.35
C LEU A 107 0.26 -5.95 11.74
N ARG A 108 -0.90 -5.58 12.30
CA ARG A 108 -1.43 -6.27 13.48
C ARG A 108 -1.56 -7.76 13.15
N PRO A 109 -0.97 -8.65 13.96
CA PRO A 109 -1.22 -10.08 13.86
C PRO A 109 -2.73 -10.28 13.82
N ALA A 110 -3.21 -11.08 12.87
CA ALA A 110 -4.60 -11.48 12.90
C ALA A 110 -4.82 -12.18 14.25
N SER A 111 -5.43 -11.48 15.21
CA SER A 111 -5.88 -12.11 16.45
C SER A 111 -6.71 -13.31 16.01
N LYS A 112 -6.24 -14.53 16.33
CA LYS A 112 -7.03 -15.75 16.15
C LYS A 112 -8.41 -15.47 16.75
N GLY A 113 -9.42 -15.36 15.90
CA GLY A 113 -10.77 -14.93 16.24
C GLY A 113 -11.39 -14.31 14.99
N ARG A 114 -12.26 -14.98 14.26
CA ARG A 114 -13.43 -15.73 14.72
C ARG A 114 -13.78 -16.82 13.69
N ARG A 115 -14.33 -17.92 14.24
CA ARG A 115 -14.96 -19.10 13.63
C ARG A 115 -15.53 -18.90 12.22
#